data_AF-A0A971Q0H2-F1
#
_entry.id   AF-A0A971Q0H2-F1
#
_cell.length_a   1.000
_cell.length_b   1.000
_cell.length_c   1.000
_cell.angle_alpha   90.00
_cell.angle_beta   90.00
_cell.angle_gamma   90.00
#
_symmetry.space_group_name_H-M   'P 1'
#
loop_
_entity.id
_entity.type
_entity.pdbx_description
1 polymer ?
#
loop_
_entity_poly.entity_id
_entity_poly.type
_entity_poly.pdbx_seq_one_letter_code
_entity_poly.pdbx_strand_id
1 'polypeptide(L)'
;MVEIKVTRTKPVNLVYGNNMQSQVRTRAPLRQWKNDKQFVEGVSVITCTNRPEYRERIIANYMRQYYGPVELLVILNNNAANLGEWEAWSQSYPNVRVYQLDESATLGECLNFGVKHARYGYVAKFDDDDYYAGPYLQQAVDALKATGADIVGKCSIFVYFEGSDTLAIAHQDHEERFTSMLAGATMVINKRVFNRVRFKHINQGEDTDFQLNCNQQGIRMYSTNKYNFACIRRAQTDSHTWRVEEKEYLRFCQVVGQVDDFREAVTAY
;
A
#
# COMPACT_ATOMS: atom_id res chain seq x y z
N MET A 1 -27.09 42.62 -1.90
CA MET A 1 -27.45 41.21 -2.17
C MET A 1 -26.46 40.69 -3.20
N VAL A 2 -25.53 39.83 -2.79
CA VAL A 2 -24.49 39.25 -3.66
C VAL A 2 -24.84 37.78 -3.85
N GLU A 3 -25.11 37.40 -5.09
CA GLU A 3 -25.37 36.03 -5.52
C GLU A 3 -24.07 35.21 -5.44
N ILE A 4 -24.04 34.21 -4.56
CA ILE A 4 -22.98 33.20 -4.52
C ILE A 4 -23.39 32.08 -5.48
N LYS A 5 -22.71 31.99 -6.63
CA LYS A 5 -22.78 30.83 -7.52
C LYS A 5 -22.10 29.63 -6.86
N VAL A 6 -22.90 28.75 -6.28
CA VAL A 6 -22.44 27.42 -5.83
C VAL A 6 -22.26 26.53 -7.06
N THR A 7 -21.01 26.30 -7.45
CA THR A 7 -20.65 25.26 -8.42
C THR A 7 -20.79 23.90 -7.74
N ARG A 8 -21.89 23.19 -8.02
CA ARG A 8 -22.09 21.79 -7.66
C ARG A 8 -20.99 20.94 -8.31
N THR A 9 -19.96 20.57 -7.54
CA THR A 9 -19.13 19.42 -7.87
C THR A 9 -20.01 18.18 -7.81
N LYS A 10 -19.97 17.37 -8.88
CA LYS A 10 -20.68 16.09 -8.94
C LYS A 10 -20.23 15.22 -7.76
N PRO A 11 -21.13 14.48 -7.09
CA PRO A 11 -20.72 13.50 -6.11
C PRO A 11 -19.75 12.52 -6.76
N VAL A 12 -18.59 12.34 -6.13
CA VAL A 12 -17.69 11.23 -6.45
C VAL A 12 -18.43 9.97 -6.02
N ASN A 13 -19.01 9.27 -6.99
CA ASN A 13 -19.53 7.93 -6.72
C ASN A 13 -18.34 7.06 -6.33
N LEU A 14 -18.28 6.66 -5.08
CA LEU A 14 -17.48 5.52 -4.65
C LEU A 14 -17.99 4.30 -5.42
N VAL A 15 -17.41 4.03 -6.59
CA VAL A 15 -17.63 2.76 -7.30
C VAL A 15 -16.73 1.73 -6.64
N TYR A 16 -17.08 1.36 -5.41
CA TYR A 16 -16.67 0.09 -4.85
C TYR A 16 -17.82 -0.86 -5.17
N GLY A 17 -17.58 -1.73 -6.15
CA GLY A 17 -18.58 -2.64 -6.66
C GLY A 17 -19.31 -3.31 -5.50
N ASN A 18 -20.64 -3.27 -5.56
CA ASN A 18 -21.48 -4.09 -4.69
C ASN A 18 -20.90 -5.51 -4.71
N ASN A 19 -20.40 -5.96 -3.56
CA ASN A 19 -20.00 -7.35 -3.34
C ASN A 19 -21.27 -8.20 -3.38
N MET A 20 -21.80 -8.43 -4.57
CA MET A 20 -22.60 -9.63 -4.80
C MET A 20 -21.66 -10.80 -4.59
N GLN A 21 -22.01 -11.62 -3.60
CA GLN A 21 -21.39 -12.90 -3.33
C GLN A 21 -21.31 -13.71 -4.63
N SER A 22 -20.20 -13.61 -5.34
CA SER A 22 -19.80 -14.72 -6.18
C SER A 22 -19.24 -15.74 -5.19
N GLN A 23 -20.04 -16.77 -4.90
CA GLN A 23 -19.51 -18.00 -4.35
C GLN A 23 -18.30 -18.34 -5.22
N VAL A 24 -17.09 -18.21 -4.65
CA VAL A 24 -15.85 -18.60 -5.32
C VAL A 24 -15.97 -20.11 -5.46
N ARG A 25 -16.57 -20.53 -6.58
CA ARG A 25 -16.60 -21.93 -7.01
C ARG A 25 -15.14 -22.36 -7.01
N THR A 26 -14.86 -23.44 -6.30
CA THR A 26 -13.58 -24.16 -6.30
C THR A 26 -13.16 -24.42 -7.74
N ARG A 27 -12.39 -23.49 -8.32
CA ARG A 27 -11.89 -23.58 -9.69
C ARG A 27 -10.52 -24.23 -9.65
N ALA A 28 -10.45 -25.38 -10.33
CA ALA A 28 -9.34 -26.03 -11.05
C ALA A 28 -7.92 -26.00 -10.43
N PRO A 29 -7.09 -27.02 -10.71
CA PRO A 29 -5.77 -27.15 -10.10
C PRO A 29 -4.90 -25.90 -10.33
N LEU A 30 -4.03 -25.60 -9.36
CA LEU A 30 -3.00 -24.58 -9.40
C LEU A 30 -2.43 -24.46 -10.82
N ARG A 31 -2.70 -23.35 -11.51
CA ARG A 31 -2.10 -23.07 -12.81
C ARG A 31 -0.59 -22.96 -12.58
N GLN A 32 0.13 -24.05 -12.83
CA GLN A 32 1.58 -24.11 -12.61
C GLN A 32 2.23 -22.98 -13.40
N TRP A 33 2.94 -22.11 -12.68
CA TRP A 33 3.82 -21.12 -13.27
C TRP A 33 4.95 -21.89 -13.97
N LYS A 34 4.82 -22.10 -15.29
CA LYS A 34 5.85 -22.75 -16.10
C LYS A 34 7.00 -21.76 -16.29
N ASN A 35 8.21 -22.15 -15.88
CA ASN A 35 9.47 -21.39 -16.06
C ASN A 35 9.54 -20.04 -15.32
N ASP A 36 9.28 -20.01 -14.01
CA ASP A 36 9.66 -18.84 -13.21
C ASP A 36 11.17 -18.83 -13.00
N LYS A 37 11.83 -17.71 -13.32
CA LYS A 37 13.16 -17.40 -12.77
C LYS A 37 13.07 -17.56 -11.25
N GLN A 38 13.95 -18.37 -10.68
CA GLN A 38 14.03 -18.51 -9.23
C GLN A 38 14.52 -17.18 -8.67
N PHE A 39 13.60 -16.37 -8.14
CA PHE A 39 13.95 -15.13 -7.47
C PHE A 39 14.61 -15.44 -6.13
N VAL A 40 15.49 -14.54 -5.70
CA VAL A 40 16.10 -14.62 -4.37
C VAL A 40 15.01 -14.38 -3.33
N GLU A 41 14.89 -15.25 -2.34
CA GLU A 41 13.95 -15.06 -1.23
C GLU A 41 14.27 -13.77 -0.47
N GLY A 42 13.24 -13.00 -0.14
CA GLY A 42 13.36 -11.68 0.49
C GLY A 42 12.26 -10.72 0.04
N VAL A 43 12.25 -9.52 0.60
CA VAL A 43 11.29 -8.47 0.25
C VAL A 43 12.02 -7.21 -0.20
N SER A 44 11.67 -6.70 -1.38
CA SER A 44 12.03 -5.34 -1.80
C SER A 44 10.87 -4.40 -1.46
N VAL A 45 11.05 -3.53 -0.48
CA VAL A 45 10.09 -2.47 -0.16
C VAL A 45 10.29 -1.33 -1.16
N ILE A 46 9.22 -0.88 -1.78
CA ILE A 46 9.21 0.28 -2.68
C ILE A 46 8.36 1.37 -2.03
N THR A 47 8.97 2.54 -1.88
CA THR A 47 8.28 3.74 -1.43
C THR A 47 8.53 4.86 -2.43
N CYS A 48 7.47 5.30 -3.10
CA CYS A 48 7.49 6.48 -3.96
C CYS A 48 7.12 7.69 -3.13
N THR A 49 7.86 8.79 -3.26
CA THR A 49 7.55 10.02 -2.51
C THR A 49 7.88 11.27 -3.32
N ASN A 50 6.97 12.23 -3.29
CA ASN A 50 7.20 13.60 -3.72
C ASN A 50 7.33 14.57 -2.52
N ARG A 51 7.40 14.01 -1.29
CA ARG A 51 7.39 14.70 0.01
C ARG A 51 8.71 14.46 0.75
N PRO A 52 9.78 15.21 0.45
CA PRO A 52 11.09 14.95 1.03
C PRO A 52 11.11 15.01 2.57
N GLU A 53 10.18 15.76 3.17
CA GLU A 53 9.97 15.84 4.60
C GLU A 53 9.58 14.50 5.25
N TYR A 54 9.14 13.50 4.48
CA TYR A 54 8.75 12.17 4.99
C TYR A 54 9.89 11.17 5.06
N ARG A 55 11.10 11.59 4.70
CA ARG A 55 12.32 10.78 4.78
C ARG A 55 12.46 9.98 6.08
N GLU A 56 12.31 10.63 7.23
CA GLU A 56 12.47 10.00 8.53
C GLU A 56 11.33 9.00 8.85
N ARG A 57 10.11 9.25 8.36
CA ARG A 57 8.98 8.33 8.49
C ARG A 57 9.20 7.06 7.65
N ILE A 58 9.64 7.24 6.41
CA ILE A 58 9.93 6.14 5.46
C ILE A 58 10.94 5.19 6.09
N ILE A 59 12.09 5.71 6.55
CA ILE A 59 13.13 4.85 7.11
C ILE A 59 12.72 4.22 8.43
N ALA A 60 11.96 4.93 9.26
CA ALA A 60 11.47 4.36 10.51
C ALA A 60 10.51 3.18 10.27
N ASN A 61 9.64 3.24 9.25
CA ASN A 61 8.80 2.10 8.84
C ASN A 61 9.61 0.92 8.33
N TYR A 62 10.67 1.16 7.56
CA TYR A 62 11.55 0.12 7.04
C TYR A 62 12.38 -0.55 8.15
N MET A 63 13.05 0.24 8.99
CA MET A 63 14.03 -0.26 9.97
C MET A 63 13.40 -1.08 11.09
N ARG A 64 12.10 -0.92 11.36
CA ARG A 64 11.41 -1.70 12.40
C ARG A 64 10.93 -3.07 11.95
N GLN A 65 11.03 -3.41 10.66
CA GLN A 65 10.51 -4.68 10.14
C GLN A 65 11.28 -5.87 10.69
N TYR A 66 10.56 -6.92 11.11
CA TYR A 66 11.16 -8.13 11.68
C TYR A 66 11.61 -9.15 10.63
N TYR A 67 11.10 -9.02 9.40
CA TYR A 67 11.42 -9.92 8.30
C TYR A 67 12.77 -9.55 7.65
N GLY A 68 13.58 -10.56 7.34
CA GLY A 68 14.79 -10.42 6.53
C GLY A 68 15.05 -11.69 5.70
N PRO A 69 15.68 -11.59 4.52
CA PRO A 69 16.35 -10.40 3.97
C PRO A 69 15.37 -9.38 3.35
N VAL A 70 15.69 -8.09 3.52
CA VAL A 70 14.87 -6.97 3.06
C VAL A 70 15.76 -5.83 2.52
N GLU A 71 15.27 -5.11 1.51
CA GLU A 71 15.85 -3.85 1.02
C GLU A 71 14.77 -2.78 0.89
N LEU A 72 15.18 -1.50 0.89
CA LEU A 72 14.33 -0.36 0.62
C LEU A 72 14.75 0.33 -0.68
N LEU A 73 13.78 0.58 -1.56
CA LEU A 73 13.91 1.40 -2.74
C LEU A 73 13.05 2.64 -2.56
N VAL A 74 13.71 3.78 -2.35
CA VAL A 74 13.03 5.08 -2.33
C VAL A 74 13.06 5.66 -3.74
N ILE A 75 11.87 5.94 -4.30
CA ILE A 75 11.73 6.59 -5.60
C ILE A 75 11.26 8.03 -5.36
N LEU A 76 12.19 8.97 -5.41
CA LEU A 76 11.91 10.40 -5.32
C LEU A 76 11.28 10.87 -6.63
N ASN A 77 10.11 11.49 -6.54
CA ASN A 77 9.37 12.06 -7.65
C ASN A 77 9.15 13.55 -7.38
N ASN A 78 10.27 14.26 -7.22
CA ASN A 78 10.31 15.69 -6.91
C ASN A 78 11.64 16.24 -7.43
N ASN A 79 11.60 17.13 -8.43
CA ASN A 79 12.80 17.66 -9.08
C ASN A 79 13.59 18.63 -8.19
N ALA A 80 12.96 19.20 -7.16
CA ALA A 80 13.61 20.08 -6.20
C ALA A 80 14.33 19.32 -5.08
N ALA A 81 14.07 18.02 -4.91
CA ALA A 81 14.79 17.20 -3.93
C ALA A 81 16.26 17.01 -4.35
N ASN A 82 17.19 17.22 -3.41
CA ASN A 82 18.61 17.00 -3.67
C ASN A 82 18.96 15.51 -3.57
N LEU A 83 19.12 14.84 -4.73
CA LEU A 83 19.45 13.41 -4.77
C LEU A 83 20.74 13.08 -4.00
N GLY A 84 21.78 13.93 -4.09
CA GLY A 84 23.06 13.68 -3.40
C GLY A 84 22.92 13.65 -1.88
N GLU A 85 22.04 14.48 -1.31
CA GLU A 85 21.72 14.44 0.12
C GLU A 85 20.99 13.15 0.52
N TRP A 86 20.08 12.67 -0.34
CA TRP A 86 19.37 11.42 -0.10
C TRP A 86 20.27 10.19 -0.25
N GLU A 87 21.19 10.20 -1.22
CA GLU A 87 22.20 9.16 -1.38
C GLU A 87 23.10 9.10 -0.15
N ALA A 88 23.64 10.24 0.31
CA ALA A 88 24.44 10.32 1.53
C ALA A 88 23.66 9.84 2.76
N TRP A 89 22.40 10.26 2.91
CA TRP A 89 21.53 9.78 3.99
C TRP A 89 21.33 8.27 3.95
N SER A 90 21.04 7.70 2.77
CA SER A 90 20.77 6.26 2.61
C SER A 90 21.95 5.37 3.00
N GLN A 91 23.19 5.86 2.88
CA GLN A 91 24.39 5.12 3.27
C GLN A 91 24.46 4.84 4.78
N SER A 92 23.68 5.56 5.59
CA SER A 92 23.58 5.34 7.03
C SER A 92 22.72 4.13 7.41
N TYR A 93 22.07 3.50 6.43
CA TYR A 93 21.12 2.40 6.65
C TYR A 93 21.44 1.19 5.78
N PRO A 94 21.21 -0.03 6.28
CA PRO A 94 21.47 -1.24 5.52
C PRO A 94 20.50 -1.35 4.34
N ASN A 95 21.01 -1.72 3.17
CA ASN A 95 20.21 -2.08 1.98
C ASN A 95 19.17 -1.03 1.54
N VAL A 96 19.46 0.25 1.74
CA VAL A 96 18.65 1.35 1.20
C VAL A 96 19.26 1.86 -0.09
N ARG A 97 18.43 2.03 -1.12
CA ARG A 97 18.80 2.67 -2.39
C ARG A 97 17.80 3.74 -2.73
N VAL A 98 18.30 4.88 -3.18
CA VAL A 98 17.47 6.01 -3.61
C VAL A 98 17.63 6.21 -5.11
N TYR A 99 16.53 6.54 -5.76
CA TYR A 99 16.49 6.97 -7.15
C TYR A 99 15.63 8.22 -7.24
N GLN A 100 15.91 9.06 -8.23
CA GLN A 100 15.06 10.20 -8.56
C GLN A 100 14.54 10.03 -9.99
N LEU A 101 13.24 10.20 -10.15
CA LEU A 101 12.57 10.31 -11.44
C LEU A 101 12.04 11.73 -11.58
N ASP A 102 11.94 12.19 -12.82
CA ASP A 102 11.33 13.48 -13.14
C ASP A 102 9.91 13.55 -12.57
N GLU A 103 9.52 14.72 -12.04
CA GLU A 103 8.19 14.92 -11.43
C GLU A 103 7.01 14.72 -12.40
N SER A 104 7.26 14.69 -13.71
CA SER A 104 6.26 14.31 -14.72
C SER A 104 5.96 12.81 -14.75
N ALA A 105 6.85 11.95 -14.22
CA ALA A 105 6.60 10.52 -14.12
C ALA A 105 5.45 10.24 -13.15
N THR A 106 4.52 9.40 -13.56
CA THR A 106 3.36 9.08 -12.72
C THR A 106 3.72 8.14 -11.57
N LEU A 107 2.87 8.05 -10.54
CA LEU A 107 3.03 7.10 -9.44
C LEU A 107 3.19 5.66 -9.95
N GLY A 108 2.37 5.24 -10.90
CA GLY A 108 2.51 3.92 -11.52
C GLY A 108 3.83 3.73 -12.29
N GLU A 109 4.40 4.77 -12.92
CA GLU A 109 5.74 4.72 -13.50
C GLU A 109 6.81 4.55 -12.42
N CYS A 110 6.73 5.32 -11.33
CA CYS A 110 7.62 5.23 -10.19
C CYS A 110 7.60 3.83 -9.54
N LEU A 111 6.41 3.26 -9.33
CA LEU A 111 6.25 1.90 -8.79
C LEU A 111 6.85 0.85 -9.72
N ASN A 112 6.56 0.93 -11.03
CA ASN A 112 7.13 0.01 -12.02
C ASN A 112 8.66 0.14 -12.11
N PHE A 113 9.21 1.35 -11.98
CA PHE A 113 10.64 1.58 -11.90
C PHE A 113 11.24 0.89 -10.67
N GLY A 114 10.62 1.03 -9.50
CA GLY A 114 11.04 0.31 -8.29
C GLY A 114 11.02 -1.21 -8.49
N VAL A 115 9.96 -1.76 -9.08
CA VAL A 115 9.83 -3.20 -9.38
C VAL A 115 10.96 -3.70 -10.28
N LYS A 116 11.37 -2.90 -11.27
CA LYS A 116 12.49 -3.22 -12.16
C LYS A 116 13.81 -3.33 -11.40
N HIS A 117 14.01 -2.52 -10.35
CA HIS A 117 15.24 -2.46 -9.56
C HIS A 117 15.23 -3.35 -8.31
N ALA A 118 14.07 -3.90 -7.93
CA ALA A 118 13.92 -4.86 -6.85
C ALA A 118 14.84 -6.07 -7.06
N ARG A 119 15.46 -6.58 -6.00
CA ARG A 119 16.35 -7.75 -6.02
C ARG A 119 15.61 -9.04 -5.65
N TYR A 120 14.65 -8.94 -4.73
CA TYR A 120 14.04 -10.12 -4.13
C TYR A 120 12.77 -10.58 -4.83
N GLY A 121 12.29 -11.76 -4.43
CA GLY A 121 11.11 -12.43 -4.98
C GLY A 121 9.77 -11.86 -4.54
N TYR A 122 9.75 -11.03 -3.50
CA TYR A 122 8.56 -10.29 -3.09
C TYR A 122 8.80 -8.78 -3.21
N VAL A 123 7.76 -8.07 -3.59
CA VAL A 123 7.72 -6.60 -3.63
C VAL A 123 6.64 -6.12 -2.68
N ALA A 124 7.00 -5.27 -1.72
CA ALA A 124 6.04 -4.61 -0.83
C ALA A 124 5.90 -3.14 -1.25
N LYS A 125 4.66 -2.66 -1.39
CA LYS A 125 4.36 -1.23 -1.57
C LYS A 125 4.18 -0.61 -0.19
N PHE A 126 5.05 0.33 0.17
CA PHE A 126 4.90 1.14 1.38
C PHE A 126 4.63 2.58 0.97
N ASP A 127 3.49 3.13 1.40
CA ASP A 127 3.20 4.54 1.26
C ASP A 127 4.05 5.33 2.27
N ASP A 128 4.48 6.52 1.88
CA ASP A 128 5.42 7.35 2.65
C ASP A 128 4.78 8.00 3.88
N ASP A 129 3.44 8.00 3.96
CA ASP A 129 2.66 8.64 5.01
C ASP A 129 1.90 7.70 5.95
N ASP A 130 1.90 6.40 5.70
CA ASP A 130 1.21 5.41 6.55
C ASP A 130 2.11 4.80 7.63
N TYR A 131 1.51 4.01 8.53
CA TYR A 131 2.23 3.26 9.56
C TYR A 131 2.27 1.76 9.26
N TYR A 132 3.46 1.18 9.28
CA TYR A 132 3.71 -0.25 9.14
C TYR A 132 4.42 -0.75 10.40
N ALA A 133 3.77 -1.62 11.18
CA ALA A 133 4.36 -2.16 12.41
C ALA A 133 5.47 -3.18 12.10
N GLY A 134 6.30 -3.52 13.09
CA GLY A 134 7.44 -4.43 12.90
C GLY A 134 7.09 -5.83 12.35
N PRO A 135 6.00 -6.48 12.82
CA PRO A 135 5.58 -7.78 12.29
C PRO A 135 4.95 -7.75 10.89
N TYR A 136 4.75 -6.58 10.27
CA TYR A 136 3.95 -6.43 9.05
C TYR A 136 4.47 -7.30 7.89
N LEU A 137 5.75 -7.18 7.52
CA LEU A 137 6.32 -7.96 6.42
C LEU A 137 6.37 -9.46 6.72
N GLN A 138 6.65 -9.83 7.97
CA GLN A 138 6.68 -11.23 8.40
C GLN A 138 5.31 -11.88 8.20
N GLN A 139 4.26 -11.22 8.71
CA GLN A 139 2.87 -11.66 8.53
C GLN A 139 2.48 -11.81 7.06
N ALA A 140 2.87 -10.85 6.21
CA ALA A 140 2.56 -10.88 4.79
C ALA A 140 3.26 -12.07 4.08
N VAL A 141 4.55 -12.29 4.35
CA VAL A 141 5.30 -13.40 3.75
C VAL A 141 4.76 -14.75 4.23
N ASP A 142 4.44 -14.89 5.51
CA ASP A 142 3.85 -16.12 6.06
C ASP A 142 2.49 -16.41 5.40
N ALA A 143 1.65 -15.38 5.21
CA ALA A 143 0.39 -15.52 4.51
C ALA A 143 0.57 -15.93 3.03
N LEU A 144 1.55 -15.36 2.32
CA LEU A 144 1.87 -15.78 0.94
C LEU A 144 2.25 -17.26 0.88
N LYS A 145 3.09 -17.71 1.81
CA LYS A 145 3.56 -19.11 1.89
C LYS A 145 2.42 -20.07 2.26
N ALA A 146 1.63 -19.73 3.27
CA ALA A 146 0.57 -20.59 3.79
C ALA A 146 -0.60 -20.74 2.81
N THR A 147 -0.96 -19.67 2.10
CA THR A 147 -2.14 -19.66 1.22
C THR A 147 -1.81 -19.97 -0.25
N GLY A 148 -0.54 -19.80 -0.63
CA GLY A 148 -0.10 -19.83 -2.03
C GLY A 148 -0.71 -18.69 -2.88
N ALA A 149 -1.20 -17.62 -2.25
CA ALA A 149 -1.64 -16.42 -2.96
C ALA A 149 -0.49 -15.79 -3.75
N ASP A 150 -0.84 -15.06 -4.81
CA ASP A 150 0.14 -14.32 -5.60
C ASP A 150 0.34 -12.89 -5.07
N ILE A 151 -0.67 -12.35 -4.38
CA ILE A 151 -0.67 -11.06 -3.70
C ILE A 151 -1.33 -11.25 -2.33
N VAL A 152 -0.77 -10.64 -1.30
CA VAL A 152 -1.43 -10.47 0.00
C VAL A 152 -1.55 -9.00 0.34
N GLY A 153 -2.49 -8.68 1.22
CA GLY A 153 -2.63 -7.36 1.81
C GLY A 153 -3.76 -7.38 2.82
N LYS A 154 -4.43 -6.24 3.02
CA LYS A 154 -5.51 -6.09 3.99
C LYS A 154 -6.75 -5.49 3.33
N CYS A 155 -7.92 -6.06 3.60
CA CYS A 155 -9.19 -5.37 3.35
C CYS A 155 -9.63 -4.58 4.58
N SER A 156 -9.65 -5.23 5.74
CA SER A 156 -9.90 -4.56 7.02
C SER A 156 -8.62 -3.86 7.48
N ILE A 157 -8.69 -2.55 7.70
CA ILE A 157 -7.52 -1.73 8.07
C ILE A 157 -7.87 -0.81 9.23
N PHE A 158 -6.88 -0.52 10.07
CA PHE A 158 -6.96 0.63 10.96
C PHE A 158 -6.78 1.92 10.18
N VAL A 159 -7.54 2.93 10.58
CA VAL A 159 -7.44 4.31 10.08
C VAL A 159 -7.31 5.22 11.29
N TYR A 160 -6.23 5.98 11.36
CA TYR A 160 -5.98 6.95 12.43
C TYR A 160 -6.15 8.37 11.89
N PHE A 161 -7.04 9.14 12.52
CA PHE A 161 -7.34 10.52 12.15
C PHE A 161 -6.59 11.46 13.11
N GLU A 162 -5.49 12.06 12.63
CA GLU A 162 -4.65 12.97 13.44
C GLU A 162 -5.38 14.24 13.87
N GLY A 163 -6.45 14.65 13.16
CA GLY A 163 -7.20 15.86 13.49
C GLY A 163 -8.06 15.73 14.74
N SER A 164 -8.45 14.52 15.11
CA SER A 164 -9.36 14.22 16.22
C SER A 164 -8.84 13.15 17.18
N ASP A 165 -7.60 12.70 16.96
CA ASP A 165 -6.95 11.57 17.61
C ASP A 165 -7.80 10.28 17.58
N THR A 166 -8.63 10.12 16.54
CA THR A 166 -9.58 9.00 16.44
C THR A 166 -8.97 7.81 15.73
N LEU A 167 -8.97 6.65 16.38
CA LEU A 167 -8.72 5.36 15.75
C LEU A 167 -10.04 4.71 15.33
N ALA A 168 -10.10 4.24 14.10
CA ALA A 168 -11.24 3.53 13.55
C ALA A 168 -10.79 2.33 12.68
N ILE A 169 -11.72 1.43 12.37
CA ILE A 169 -11.51 0.28 11.49
C ILE A 169 -12.39 0.47 10.25
N ALA A 170 -11.77 0.48 9.08
CA ALA A 170 -12.49 0.43 7.80
C ALA A 170 -12.70 -1.02 7.36
N HIS A 171 -13.83 -1.28 6.70
CA HIS A 171 -14.17 -2.59 6.10
C HIS A 171 -14.02 -3.79 7.04
N GLN A 172 -14.59 -3.70 8.24
CA GLN A 172 -14.57 -4.77 9.23
C GLN A 172 -15.06 -6.11 8.67
N ASP A 173 -14.58 -7.23 9.23
CA ASP A 173 -14.97 -8.61 8.90
C ASP A 173 -14.59 -9.07 7.48
N HIS A 174 -13.60 -8.42 6.86
CA HIS A 174 -13.02 -8.80 5.56
C HIS A 174 -11.58 -9.34 5.70
N GLU A 175 -11.29 -9.96 6.83
CA GLU A 175 -10.00 -10.56 7.18
C GLU A 175 -9.92 -12.02 6.70
N GLU A 176 -8.70 -12.55 6.59
CA GLU A 176 -8.39 -13.99 6.44
C GLU A 176 -9.13 -14.71 5.30
N ARG A 177 -9.16 -14.11 4.12
CA ARG A 177 -9.90 -14.65 2.97
C ARG A 177 -9.31 -14.26 1.63
N PHE A 178 -9.54 -15.11 0.62
CA PHE A 178 -9.33 -14.69 -0.77
C PHE A 178 -10.32 -13.59 -1.14
N THR A 179 -9.83 -12.60 -1.86
CA THR A 179 -10.55 -11.38 -2.25
C THR A 179 -10.16 -10.96 -3.67
N SER A 180 -10.94 -10.06 -4.26
CA SER A 180 -10.61 -9.39 -5.52
C SER A 180 -9.98 -8.02 -5.32
N MET A 181 -10.02 -7.45 -4.11
CA MET A 181 -9.52 -6.12 -3.82
C MET A 181 -8.93 -6.05 -2.41
N LEU A 182 -7.82 -5.34 -2.29
CA LEU A 182 -7.06 -5.03 -1.09
C LEU A 182 -6.83 -3.52 -1.02
N ALA A 183 -6.59 -2.99 0.18
CA ALA A 183 -6.09 -1.63 0.35
C ALA A 183 -4.72 -1.52 -0.33
N GLY A 184 -4.59 -0.59 -1.29
CA GLY A 184 -3.44 -0.51 -2.19
C GLY A 184 -2.10 -0.37 -1.48
N ALA A 185 -2.05 0.48 -0.44
CA ALA A 185 -0.90 0.67 0.45
C ALA A 185 -0.44 -0.59 1.20
N THR A 186 -1.23 -1.67 1.18
CA THR A 186 -0.95 -2.88 1.97
C THR A 186 -0.47 -4.06 1.13
N MET A 187 -0.24 -3.87 -0.17
CA MET A 187 0.07 -4.98 -1.05
C MET A 187 1.52 -5.47 -0.90
N VAL A 188 1.67 -6.77 -0.63
CA VAL A 188 2.91 -7.54 -0.79
C VAL A 188 2.70 -8.57 -1.89
N ILE A 189 3.49 -8.46 -2.95
CA ILE A 189 3.25 -9.08 -4.25
C ILE A 189 4.39 -10.04 -4.57
N ASN A 190 4.07 -11.26 -4.99
CA ASN A 190 5.06 -12.14 -5.61
C ASN A 190 5.55 -11.48 -6.90
N LYS A 191 6.86 -11.23 -7.01
CA LYS A 191 7.45 -10.43 -8.08
C LYS A 191 7.17 -11.01 -9.48
N ARG A 192 6.92 -12.32 -9.60
CA ARG A 192 6.50 -12.95 -10.87
C ARG A 192 5.18 -12.41 -11.43
N VAL A 193 4.32 -11.83 -10.60
CA VAL A 193 3.08 -11.16 -11.04
C VAL A 193 3.42 -10.05 -12.03
N PHE A 194 4.53 -9.36 -11.79
CA PHE A 194 5.14 -8.42 -12.72
C PHE A 194 5.87 -9.13 -13.89
N ASN A 195 5.47 -10.31 -14.33
CA ASN A 195 5.72 -10.77 -15.71
C ASN A 195 4.45 -10.66 -16.57
N ARG A 196 3.31 -10.38 -15.94
CA ARG A 196 1.98 -10.42 -16.56
C ARG A 196 1.21 -9.12 -16.43
N VAL A 197 1.35 -8.43 -15.30
CA VAL A 197 0.63 -7.18 -15.00
C VAL A 197 1.65 -6.11 -14.58
N ARG A 198 1.36 -4.85 -14.92
CA ARG A 198 2.10 -3.66 -14.48
C ARG A 198 1.12 -2.63 -13.97
N PHE A 199 1.58 -1.71 -13.12
CA PHE A 199 0.81 -0.52 -12.80
C PHE A 199 0.63 0.32 -14.07
N LYS A 200 -0.55 0.91 -14.26
CA LYS A 200 -0.76 1.87 -15.36
C LYS A 200 0.00 3.16 -15.08
N HIS A 201 0.38 3.87 -16.14
CA HIS A 201 1.04 5.18 -16.05
C HIS A 201 0.03 6.30 -15.70
N ILE A 202 -0.53 6.22 -14.49
CA ILE A 202 -1.48 7.17 -13.91
C ILE A 202 -1.11 7.50 -12.45
N ASN A 203 -1.65 8.60 -11.93
CA ASN A 203 -1.39 9.11 -10.57
C ASN A 203 -2.52 8.81 -9.56
N GLN A 204 -3.69 8.39 -10.05
CA GLN A 204 -4.84 8.08 -9.20
C GLN A 204 -5.51 6.81 -9.69
N GLY A 205 -5.69 5.85 -8.78
CA GLY A 205 -6.35 4.58 -9.08
C GLY A 205 -5.43 3.54 -9.73
N GLU A 206 -4.12 3.77 -9.76
CA GLU A 206 -3.11 2.83 -10.26
C GLU A 206 -3.16 1.49 -9.52
N ASP A 207 -3.33 1.50 -8.20
CA ASP A 207 -3.51 0.29 -7.39
C ASP A 207 -4.82 -0.45 -7.74
N THR A 208 -5.91 0.29 -7.96
CA THR A 208 -7.20 -0.29 -8.35
C THR A 208 -7.13 -0.94 -9.73
N ASP A 209 -6.58 -0.23 -10.72
CA ASP A 209 -6.38 -0.74 -12.07
C ASP A 209 -5.45 -1.97 -12.08
N PHE A 210 -4.36 -1.94 -11.30
CA PHE A 210 -3.46 -3.08 -11.16
C PHE A 210 -4.19 -4.32 -10.65
N GLN A 211 -4.99 -4.18 -9.59
CA GLN A 211 -5.74 -5.28 -9.01
C GLN A 211 -6.83 -5.81 -9.96
N LEU A 212 -7.57 -4.94 -10.64
CA LEU A 212 -8.55 -5.36 -11.66
C LEU A 212 -7.90 -6.18 -12.78
N ASN A 213 -6.75 -5.74 -13.29
CA ASN A 213 -5.99 -6.47 -14.30
C ASN A 213 -5.44 -7.80 -13.77
N CYS A 214 -5.03 -7.85 -12.50
CA CYS A 214 -4.62 -9.10 -11.85
C CYS A 214 -5.77 -10.11 -11.79
N ASN A 215 -6.95 -9.69 -11.36
CA ASN A 215 -8.15 -10.54 -11.30
C ASN A 215 -8.52 -11.10 -12.68
N GLN A 216 -8.47 -10.27 -13.73
CA GLN A 216 -8.73 -10.69 -15.11
C GLN A 216 -7.76 -11.79 -15.59
N GLN A 217 -6.54 -11.84 -15.05
CA GLN A 217 -5.54 -12.85 -15.37
C GLN A 217 -5.53 -14.05 -14.40
N GLY A 218 -6.47 -14.10 -13.45
CA GLY A 218 -6.59 -15.18 -12.47
C GLY A 218 -5.49 -15.18 -11.40
N ILE A 219 -4.85 -14.02 -11.17
CA ILE A 219 -3.89 -13.81 -10.06
C ILE A 219 -4.68 -13.76 -8.77
N ARG A 220 -4.29 -14.56 -7.77
CA ARG A 220 -5.05 -14.73 -6.53
C ARG A 220 -4.57 -13.77 -5.46
N MET A 221 -5.51 -13.07 -4.81
CA MET A 221 -5.23 -12.15 -3.72
C MET A 221 -5.83 -12.63 -2.40
N TYR A 222 -5.11 -12.45 -1.31
CA TYR A 222 -5.56 -12.86 0.03
C TYR A 222 -5.45 -11.70 1.03
N SER A 223 -6.55 -11.45 1.73
CA SER A 223 -6.63 -10.50 2.84
C SER A 223 -6.16 -11.17 4.13
N THR A 224 -5.17 -10.59 4.80
CA THR A 224 -4.73 -11.01 6.14
C THR A 224 -5.65 -10.43 7.23
N ASN A 225 -5.27 -10.55 8.50
CA ASN A 225 -5.91 -9.80 9.58
C ASN A 225 -5.62 -8.28 9.48
N LYS A 226 -6.34 -7.48 10.27
CA LYS A 226 -6.29 -6.01 10.26
C LYS A 226 -5.05 -5.39 10.94
N TYR A 227 -4.34 -6.15 11.76
CA TYR A 227 -3.23 -5.65 12.58
C TYR A 227 -1.98 -5.31 11.75
N ASN A 228 -1.05 -4.62 12.38
CA ASN A 228 0.28 -4.27 11.87
C ASN A 228 0.31 -3.22 10.74
N PHE A 229 -0.82 -2.57 10.46
CA PHE A 229 -0.91 -1.45 9.53
C PHE A 229 -1.97 -0.44 9.99
N ALA A 230 -1.66 0.85 9.87
CA ALA A 230 -2.67 1.90 9.98
C ALA A 230 -2.50 2.94 8.87
N CYS A 231 -3.61 3.27 8.22
CA CYS A 231 -3.67 4.41 7.31
C CYS A 231 -3.74 5.70 8.11
N ILE A 232 -2.87 6.67 7.83
CA ILE A 232 -2.81 7.93 8.59
C ILE A 232 -3.53 9.05 7.83
N ARG A 233 -4.65 9.51 8.39
CA ARG A 233 -5.45 10.63 7.89
C ARG A 233 -5.07 11.91 8.66
N ARG A 234 -4.10 12.64 8.10
CA ARG A 234 -3.62 13.93 8.60
C ARG A 234 -4.71 15.01 8.63
N ALA A 235 -4.62 15.93 9.57
CA ALA A 235 -5.59 17.02 9.79
C ALA A 235 -5.72 18.02 8.62
N GLN A 236 -4.64 18.24 7.86
CA GLN A 236 -4.64 19.14 6.70
C GLN A 236 -4.94 18.37 5.40
N THR A 237 -6.13 18.59 4.85
CA THR A 237 -6.65 17.88 3.67
C THR A 237 -5.94 18.23 2.36
N ASP A 238 -5.28 19.39 2.27
CA ASP A 238 -4.61 19.88 1.04
C ASP A 238 -3.38 19.07 0.65
N SER A 239 -2.84 18.28 1.57
CA SER A 239 -1.63 17.48 1.36
C SER A 239 -1.92 16.01 1.05
N HIS A 240 -3.18 15.58 1.06
CA HIS A 240 -3.58 14.20 0.79
C HIS A 240 -3.88 13.98 -0.69
N THR A 241 -3.39 12.86 -1.23
CA THR A 241 -3.83 12.32 -2.52
C THR A 241 -5.33 11.96 -2.50
N TRP A 242 -5.89 11.69 -1.31
CA TRP A 242 -7.28 11.35 -1.06
C TRP A 242 -8.01 12.43 -0.24
N ARG A 243 -8.94 13.15 -0.87
CA ARG A 243 -9.64 14.34 -0.30
C ARG A 243 -11.00 14.06 0.33
N VAL A 244 -11.24 12.84 0.83
CA VAL A 244 -12.49 12.54 1.57
C VAL A 244 -12.41 13.20 2.95
N GLU A 245 -13.44 13.98 3.30
CA GLU A 245 -13.56 14.60 4.62
C GLU A 245 -13.63 13.53 5.70
N GLU A 246 -13.00 13.77 6.85
CA GLU A 246 -12.97 12.82 7.97
C GLU A 246 -14.37 12.35 8.36
N LYS A 247 -15.32 13.28 8.50
CA LYS A 247 -16.71 12.97 8.85
C LYS A 247 -17.38 12.06 7.83
N GLU A 248 -17.05 12.19 6.54
CA GLU A 248 -17.59 11.32 5.50
C GLU A 248 -16.97 9.92 5.57
N TYR A 249 -15.65 9.85 5.76
CA TYR A 249 -14.95 8.57 5.89
C TYR A 249 -15.44 7.80 7.12
N LEU A 250 -15.53 8.44 8.27
CA LEU A 250 -15.94 7.82 9.53
C LEU A 250 -17.32 7.14 9.45
N ARG A 251 -18.21 7.57 8.55
CA ARG A 251 -19.52 6.91 8.33
C ARG A 251 -19.40 5.49 7.81
N PHE A 252 -18.25 5.14 7.23
CA PHE A 252 -17.95 3.81 6.70
C PHE A 252 -16.99 3.02 7.59
N CYS A 253 -16.65 3.56 8.77
CA CYS A 253 -15.75 2.92 9.72
C CYS A 253 -16.47 2.54 11.01
N GLN A 254 -15.93 1.54 11.70
CA GLN A 254 -16.22 1.31 13.12
C GLN A 254 -15.23 2.11 13.94
N VAL A 255 -15.71 3.08 14.73
CA VAL A 255 -14.84 3.83 15.65
C VAL A 255 -14.37 2.92 16.78
N VAL A 256 -13.07 2.87 17.01
CA VAL A 256 -12.46 2.19 18.16
C VAL A 256 -12.46 3.13 19.37
N GLY A 257 -12.01 4.38 19.17
CA GLY A 257 -11.99 5.41 20.19
C GLY A 257 -10.97 6.50 19.90
N GLN A 258 -10.88 7.48 20.79
CA GLN A 258 -9.79 8.46 20.79
C GLN A 258 -8.56 7.87 21.50
N VAL A 259 -7.39 7.98 20.87
CA VAL A 259 -6.12 7.43 21.37
C VAL A 259 -4.97 8.37 21.08
N ASP A 260 -4.15 8.65 22.09
CA ASP A 260 -2.95 9.48 21.96
C ASP A 260 -1.82 8.75 21.20
N ASP A 261 -1.70 7.43 21.40
CA ASP A 261 -0.80 6.57 20.62
C ASP A 261 -1.56 5.33 20.11
N PHE A 262 -1.85 5.31 18.81
CA PHE A 262 -2.53 4.20 18.16
C PHE A 262 -1.64 2.97 17.95
N ARG A 263 -0.31 3.09 18.06
CA ARG A 263 0.62 2.03 17.62
C ARG A 263 0.47 0.75 18.43
N GLU A 264 0.22 0.86 19.74
CA GLU A 264 -0.01 -0.29 20.61
C GLU A 264 -1.31 -1.01 20.24
N ALA A 265 -2.39 -0.27 19.98
CA ALA A 265 -3.68 -0.84 19.57
C ALA A 265 -3.64 -1.53 18.19
N VAL A 266 -2.74 -1.09 17.31
CA VAL A 266 -2.62 -1.59 15.93
C VAL A 266 -1.61 -2.74 15.81
N THR A 267 -0.62 -2.84 16.71
CA THR A 267 0.49 -3.80 16.58
C THR A 267 0.14 -5.13 17.26
N ALA A 268 0.27 -6.24 16.51
CA ALA A 268 0.13 -7.60 17.02
C ALA A 268 1.46 -8.36 16.81
N TYR A 269 2.09 -8.76 17.92
CA TYR A 269 3.39 -9.44 17.98
C TYR A 269 3.29 -10.94 17.75
#